data_AF-A0A0S9KH59-F1
#
_entry.id   AF-A0A0S9KH59-F1
#
_cell.length_a   1.000
_cell.length_b   1.000
_cell.length_c   1.000
_cell.angle_alpha   90.00
_cell.angle_beta   90.00
_cell.angle_gamma   90.00
#
_symmetry.space_group_name_H-M   'P 1'
#
loop_
_entity.id
_entity.type
_entity.pdbx_description
1 polymer ?
#
loop_
_entity_poly.entity_id
_entity_poly.type
_entity_poly.pdbx_seq_one_letter_code
_entity_poly.pdbx_strand_id
1 'polypeptide(L)'
;MTMTDAVTRLGSSALNGLLGLWVDGRRRLHEDQRLQRRNAADDLLSWIPEMRELLVRLESEQDPDVWRALMAKTYGSVRGTTDLTPLGWRHLRHSLFDAIGSGAGAVVWIDLDPEAADGELTYDHLWTMNAVEYLDHLQSVVRRWKKAYRQKDAARVVLLSYNDWLLRPSF
;
A
#
# COMPACT_ATOMS: atom_id res chain seq x y z
N MET A 1 -3.04 47.40 48.61
CA MET A 1 -2.44 46.75 47.42
C MET A 1 -2.26 45.29 47.78
N THR A 2 -3.23 44.47 47.40
CA THR A 2 -3.42 43.09 47.90
C THR A 2 -2.53 42.11 47.13
N MET A 3 -1.72 41.36 47.87
CA MET A 3 -0.81 40.30 47.42
C MET A 3 -1.50 39.07 46.79
N THR A 4 -2.82 39.15 46.54
CA THR A 4 -3.66 38.04 46.09
C THR A 4 -3.78 37.95 44.56
N ASP A 5 -3.44 39.02 43.81
CA ASP A 5 -3.57 39.03 42.35
C ASP A 5 -2.38 38.38 41.59
N ALA A 6 -1.23 38.21 42.25
CA ALA A 6 -0.03 37.65 41.62
C ALA A 6 -0.09 36.12 41.47
N VAL A 7 -0.81 35.43 42.36
CA VAL A 7 -0.87 33.96 42.40
C VAL A 7 -1.83 33.42 41.32
N THR A 8 -2.88 34.16 40.97
CA THR A 8 -3.86 33.75 39.96
C THR A 8 -3.33 33.85 38.53
N ARG A 9 -2.39 34.77 38.25
CA ARG A 9 -1.78 34.95 36.92
C ARG A 9 -0.62 33.99 36.60
N LEU A 10 0.00 33.40 37.61
CA LEU A 10 1.09 32.42 37.42
C LEU A 10 0.56 31.00 37.19
N GLY A 11 -0.62 30.66 37.74
CA GLY A 11 -1.25 29.34 37.54
C GLY A 11 -1.83 29.12 36.14
N SER A 12 -2.33 30.16 35.47
CA SER A 12 -2.94 30.06 34.14
C SER A 12 -1.93 29.87 33.00
N SER A 13 -0.69 30.36 33.17
CA SER A 13 0.34 30.34 32.12
C SER A 13 1.05 28.98 32.01
N ALA A 14 1.28 28.31 33.14
CA ALA A 14 1.95 27.00 33.17
C ALA A 14 1.03 25.86 32.67
N LEU A 15 -0.28 25.93 32.99
CA LEU A 15 -1.27 24.99 32.49
C LEU A 15 -1.51 25.15 30.97
N ASN A 16 -1.53 26.38 30.46
CA ASN A 16 -1.62 26.64 29.01
C ASN A 16 -0.37 26.17 28.26
N GLY A 17 0.83 26.30 28.83
CA GLY A 17 2.07 25.81 28.24
C GLY A 17 2.13 24.28 28.16
N LEU A 18 1.68 23.57 29.19
CA LEU A 18 1.62 22.10 29.20
C LEU A 18 0.53 21.55 28.27
N LEU A 19 -0.63 22.20 28.21
CA LEU A 19 -1.69 21.86 27.24
C LEU A 19 -1.23 22.13 25.80
N GLY A 20 -0.52 23.23 25.54
CA GLY A 20 0.06 23.55 24.24
C GLY A 20 1.08 22.52 23.78
N LEU A 21 2.03 22.14 24.65
CA LEU A 21 3.03 21.11 24.35
C LEU A 21 2.40 19.74 24.06
N TRP A 22 1.32 19.38 24.76
CA TRP A 22 0.66 18.10 24.57
C TRP A 22 -0.22 18.05 23.31
N VAL A 23 -0.89 19.16 22.98
CA VAL A 23 -1.64 19.31 21.72
C VAL A 23 -0.69 19.33 20.51
N ASP A 24 0.44 20.05 20.61
CA ASP A 24 1.47 20.08 19.57
C ASP A 24 2.13 18.71 19.38
N GLY A 25 2.38 17.97 20.47
CA GLY A 25 2.89 16.59 20.40
C GLY A 25 1.96 15.64 19.67
N ARG A 26 0.65 15.69 19.96
CA ARG A 26 -0.36 14.89 19.26
C ARG A 26 -0.49 15.27 17.79
N ARG A 27 -0.42 16.56 17.49
CA ARG A 27 -0.48 17.05 16.11
C ARG A 27 0.71 16.54 15.28
N ARG A 28 1.93 16.59 15.82
CA ARG A 28 3.13 16.05 15.18
C ARG A 28 3.02 14.55 14.93
N LEU A 29 2.58 13.77 15.93
CA LEU A 29 2.36 12.33 15.77
C LEU A 29 1.37 12.00 14.64
N HIS A 30 0.29 12.76 14.51
CA HIS A 30 -0.68 12.56 13.43
C HIS A 30 -0.15 12.98 12.06
N GLU A 31 0.65 14.05 11.99
CA GLU A 31 1.32 14.49 10.76
C GLU A 31 2.37 13.47 10.32
N ASP A 32 3.17 12.94 11.24
CA ASP A 32 4.17 11.90 10.99
C ASP A 32 3.54 10.60 10.49
N GLN A 33 2.47 10.12 11.14
CA GLN A 33 1.72 8.95 10.68
C GLN A 33 1.15 9.15 9.28
N ARG A 34 0.63 10.35 9.00
CA ARG A 34 0.09 10.68 7.68
C ARG A 34 1.17 10.73 6.62
N LEU A 35 2.37 11.22 6.95
CA LEU A 35 3.52 11.25 6.06
C LEU A 35 4.02 9.83 5.78
N GLN A 36 4.23 9.02 6.80
CA GLN A 36 4.64 7.61 6.66
C GLN A 36 3.67 6.83 5.77
N ARG A 37 2.37 6.99 6.01
CA ARG A 37 1.33 6.37 5.18
C ARG A 37 1.39 6.84 3.72
N ARG A 38 1.62 8.12 3.48
CA ARG A 38 1.72 8.66 2.11
C ARG A 38 2.95 8.13 1.39
N ASN A 39 4.09 8.06 2.07
CA ASN A 39 5.32 7.50 1.53
C ASN A 39 5.14 6.02 1.20
N ALA A 40 4.51 5.24 2.10
CA ALA A 40 4.16 3.84 1.84
C ALA A 40 3.21 3.70 0.64
N ALA A 41 2.22 4.58 0.49
CA ALA A 41 1.35 4.57 -0.66
C ALA A 41 2.09 4.94 -1.96
N ASP A 42 3.04 5.86 -1.90
CA ASP A 42 3.86 6.26 -3.05
C ASP A 42 4.79 5.13 -3.49
N ASP A 43 5.38 4.42 -2.53
CA ASP A 43 6.16 3.21 -2.79
C ASP A 43 5.32 2.14 -3.50
N LEU A 44 4.15 1.80 -2.96
CA LEU A 44 3.22 0.86 -3.59
C LEU A 44 2.76 1.30 -4.99
N LEU A 45 2.58 2.60 -5.22
CA LEU A 45 2.13 3.12 -6.53
C LEU A 45 3.25 3.20 -7.57
N SER A 46 4.52 3.11 -7.16
CA SER A 46 5.68 3.38 -8.02
C SER A 46 5.95 2.31 -9.09
N TRP A 47 5.49 1.08 -8.88
CA TRP A 47 5.71 -0.06 -9.78
C TRP A 47 4.44 -0.54 -10.49
N ILE A 48 3.25 -0.21 -9.99
CA ILE A 48 1.98 -0.72 -10.54
C ILE A 48 1.81 -0.43 -12.05
N PRO A 49 2.06 0.80 -12.55
CA PRO A 49 1.90 1.08 -13.99
C PRO A 49 2.82 0.22 -14.87
N GLU A 50 4.06 0.04 -14.41
CA GLU A 50 5.09 -0.73 -15.10
C GLU A 50 4.72 -2.23 -15.13
N MET A 51 4.26 -2.77 -14.00
CA MET A 51 3.83 -4.19 -13.91
C MET A 51 2.61 -4.46 -14.79
N ARG A 52 1.66 -3.51 -14.81
CA ARG A 52 0.48 -3.57 -15.67
C ARG A 52 0.87 -3.58 -17.14
N GLU A 53 1.78 -2.70 -17.55
CA GLU A 53 2.26 -2.63 -18.93
C GLU A 53 2.96 -3.93 -19.33
N LEU A 54 3.76 -4.49 -18.43
CA LEU A 54 4.45 -5.76 -18.66
C LEU A 54 3.48 -6.93 -18.85
N LEU A 55 2.43 -7.02 -18.03
CA LEU A 55 1.35 -8.00 -18.21
C LEU A 55 0.61 -7.80 -19.54
N VAL A 56 0.29 -6.56 -19.93
CA VAL A 56 -0.39 -6.28 -21.21
C VAL A 56 0.46 -6.71 -22.41
N ARG A 57 1.79 -6.60 -22.31
CA ARG A 57 2.73 -6.95 -23.38
C ARG A 57 3.15 -8.41 -23.39
N LEU A 58 2.72 -9.21 -22.41
CA LEU A 58 3.17 -10.58 -22.19
C LEU A 58 3.03 -11.50 -23.43
N GLU A 59 2.01 -11.28 -24.27
CA GLU A 59 1.84 -12.03 -25.52
C GLU A 59 3.03 -11.82 -26.50
N SER A 60 3.62 -10.63 -26.49
CA SER A 60 4.68 -10.21 -27.41
C SER A 60 6.07 -10.07 -26.76
N GLU A 61 6.15 -9.95 -25.44
CA GLU A 61 7.37 -9.64 -24.70
C GLU A 61 7.45 -10.47 -23.41
N GLN A 62 8.36 -11.43 -23.39
CA GLN A 62 8.54 -12.41 -22.31
C GLN A 62 9.96 -12.38 -21.75
N ASP A 63 10.65 -11.23 -21.81
CA ASP A 63 12.03 -11.12 -21.32
C ASP A 63 12.10 -11.40 -19.81
N PRO A 64 12.66 -12.56 -19.38
CA PRO A 64 12.64 -12.95 -17.98
C PRO A 64 13.43 -12.00 -17.08
N ASP A 65 14.43 -11.27 -17.61
CA ASP A 65 15.24 -10.34 -16.82
C ASP A 65 14.46 -9.08 -16.45
N VAL A 66 13.64 -8.57 -17.36
CA VAL A 66 12.73 -7.45 -17.10
C VAL A 66 11.71 -7.83 -16.03
N TRP A 67 11.13 -9.03 -16.15
CA TRP A 67 10.19 -9.57 -15.16
C TRP A 67 10.83 -9.75 -13.78
N ARG A 68 12.04 -10.35 -13.71
CA ARG A 68 12.80 -10.51 -12.46
C ARG A 68 13.04 -9.19 -11.74
N ALA A 69 13.55 -8.19 -12.47
CA ALA A 69 13.89 -6.89 -11.91
C ALA A 69 12.65 -6.19 -11.32
N LEU A 70 11.53 -6.23 -12.05
CA LEU A 70 10.30 -5.59 -11.61
C LEU A 70 9.63 -6.35 -10.46
N MET A 71 9.70 -7.68 -10.45
CA MET A 71 9.23 -8.51 -9.33
C MET A 71 10.03 -8.26 -8.06
N ALA A 72 11.35 -8.11 -8.15
CA ALA A 72 12.20 -7.76 -7.00
C ALA A 72 11.84 -6.40 -6.40
N LYS A 73 11.66 -5.37 -7.25
CA LYS A 73 11.18 -4.05 -6.83
C LYS A 73 9.82 -4.13 -6.14
N THR A 74 8.89 -4.88 -6.73
CA THR A 74 7.54 -5.10 -6.21
C THR A 74 7.56 -5.79 -4.85
N TYR A 75 8.36 -6.86 -4.70
CA TYR A 75 8.53 -7.60 -3.46
C TYR A 75 9.09 -6.73 -2.33
N GLY A 76 10.15 -5.96 -2.61
CA GLY A 76 10.74 -5.02 -1.66
C GLY A 76 9.73 -3.99 -1.17
N SER A 77 8.99 -3.38 -2.09
CA SER A 77 7.95 -2.38 -1.81
C SER A 77 6.83 -2.93 -0.91
N VAL A 78 6.28 -4.10 -1.24
CA VAL A 78 5.20 -4.72 -0.45
C VAL A 78 5.69 -5.15 0.93
N ARG A 79 6.89 -5.73 1.01
CA ARG A 79 7.50 -6.10 2.29
C ARG A 79 7.72 -4.87 3.18
N GLY A 80 8.27 -3.79 2.62
CA GLY A 80 8.55 -2.55 3.35
C GLY A 80 7.32 -1.81 3.86
N THR A 81 6.15 -2.06 3.26
CA THR A 81 4.89 -1.38 3.61
C THR A 81 3.95 -2.20 4.47
N THR A 82 4.26 -3.48 4.73
CA THR A 82 3.38 -4.43 5.43
C THR A 82 2.88 -3.89 6.78
N ASP A 83 3.78 -3.36 7.61
CA ASP A 83 3.43 -2.85 8.95
C ASP A 83 2.73 -1.48 8.95
N LEU A 84 2.72 -0.79 7.80
CA LEU A 84 2.11 0.53 7.66
C LEU A 84 0.69 0.45 7.06
N THR A 85 0.35 -0.66 6.41
CA THR A 85 -0.96 -0.87 5.79
C THR A 85 -2.05 -1.21 6.80
N PRO A 86 -3.34 -1.00 6.47
CA PRO A 86 -4.44 -1.46 7.31
C PRO A 86 -4.38 -2.97 7.56
N LEU A 87 -4.80 -3.43 8.75
CA LEU A 87 -4.82 -4.85 9.12
C LEU A 87 -5.58 -5.73 8.11
N GLY A 88 -6.62 -5.20 7.48
CA GLY A 88 -7.37 -5.90 6.44
C GLY A 88 -6.55 -6.22 5.19
N TRP A 89 -5.38 -5.61 5.00
CA TRP A 89 -4.51 -5.80 3.83
C TRP A 89 -3.39 -6.81 4.07
N ARG A 90 -3.43 -7.59 5.16
CA ARG A 90 -2.43 -8.64 5.44
C ARG A 90 -2.30 -9.67 4.30
N HIS A 91 -3.33 -9.81 3.48
CA HIS A 91 -3.32 -10.66 2.29
C HIS A 91 -2.68 -10.00 1.06
N LEU A 92 -2.36 -8.69 1.08
CA LEU A 92 -1.89 -7.92 -0.07
C LEU A 92 -0.75 -8.62 -0.81
N ARG A 93 0.28 -9.06 -0.07
CA ARG A 93 1.42 -9.77 -0.64
C ARG A 93 0.96 -10.99 -1.42
N HIS A 94 0.30 -11.92 -0.73
CA HIS A 94 -0.16 -13.16 -1.35
C HIS A 94 -1.11 -12.90 -2.54
N SER A 95 -2.10 -12.02 -2.39
CA SER A 95 -3.02 -11.68 -3.47
C SER A 95 -2.35 -11.04 -4.68
N LEU A 96 -1.32 -10.22 -4.47
CA LEU A 96 -0.58 -9.59 -5.56
C LEU A 96 0.24 -10.62 -6.34
N PHE A 97 1.01 -11.45 -5.63
CA PHE A 97 1.86 -12.46 -6.27
C PHE A 97 1.04 -13.59 -6.91
N ASP A 98 -0.11 -13.93 -6.34
CA ASP A 98 -1.09 -14.83 -6.94
C ASP A 98 -1.67 -14.26 -8.25
N ALA A 99 -2.06 -12.98 -8.24
CA ALA A 99 -2.55 -12.30 -9.45
C ALA A 99 -1.48 -12.24 -10.55
N ILE A 100 -0.27 -11.83 -10.22
CA ILE A 100 0.83 -11.73 -11.19
C ILE A 100 1.23 -13.12 -11.71
N GLY A 101 1.39 -14.10 -10.82
CA GLY A 101 1.78 -15.46 -11.20
C GLY A 101 0.72 -16.16 -12.05
N SER A 102 -0.56 -15.98 -11.73
CA SER A 102 -1.68 -16.44 -12.55
C SER A 102 -1.69 -15.77 -13.92
N GLY A 103 -1.51 -14.44 -13.96
CA GLY A 103 -1.50 -13.68 -15.21
C GLY A 103 -0.29 -13.98 -16.10
N ALA A 104 0.87 -14.21 -15.51
CA ALA A 104 2.10 -14.56 -16.22
C ALA A 104 2.23 -16.07 -16.55
N GLY A 105 1.22 -16.86 -16.17
CA GLY A 105 1.18 -18.31 -16.36
C GLY A 105 2.36 -19.05 -15.72
N ALA A 106 2.96 -18.45 -14.69
CA ALA A 106 4.19 -18.92 -14.08
C ALA A 106 4.02 -18.96 -12.55
N VAL A 107 3.60 -20.15 -12.07
CA VAL A 107 3.35 -20.47 -10.65
C VAL A 107 4.56 -20.18 -9.77
N VAL A 108 5.76 -20.20 -10.34
CA VAL A 108 7.04 -19.93 -9.64
C VAL A 108 7.08 -18.52 -9.02
N TRP A 109 6.31 -17.57 -9.56
CA TRP A 109 6.24 -16.19 -9.08
C TRP A 109 5.22 -15.96 -7.95
N ILE A 110 4.45 -16.98 -7.56
CA ILE A 110 3.37 -16.86 -6.56
C ILE A 110 3.92 -16.78 -5.13
N ASP A 111 5.04 -17.44 -4.84
CA ASP A 111 5.54 -17.60 -3.46
C ASP A 111 7.07 -17.48 -3.26
N LEU A 112 7.86 -17.21 -4.32
CA LEU A 112 9.32 -17.20 -4.22
C LEU A 112 9.94 -15.80 -4.24
N ASP A 113 11.10 -15.71 -3.59
CA ASP A 113 12.06 -14.64 -3.81
C ASP A 113 12.36 -14.57 -5.33
N PRO A 114 12.23 -13.42 -6.00
CA PRO A 114 12.43 -13.28 -7.43
C PRO A 114 13.77 -13.83 -7.96
N GLU A 115 14.79 -13.96 -7.09
CA GLU A 115 16.07 -14.61 -7.43
C GLU A 115 15.96 -16.14 -7.63
N ALA A 116 14.91 -16.79 -7.12
CA ALA A 116 14.69 -18.23 -7.17
C ALA A 116 13.67 -18.67 -8.25
N ALA A 117 13.14 -17.71 -9.02
CA ALA A 117 12.12 -18.00 -10.02
C ALA A 117 12.73 -18.36 -11.38
N ASP A 118 12.84 -19.67 -11.62
CA ASP A 118 13.13 -20.26 -12.92
C ASP A 118 11.84 -20.86 -13.49
N GLY A 119 11.13 -20.09 -14.32
CA GLY A 119 9.90 -20.54 -14.99
C GLY A 119 9.72 -19.83 -16.32
N GLU A 120 9.26 -20.57 -17.32
CA GLU A 120 8.83 -19.99 -18.60
C GLU A 120 7.54 -19.19 -18.37
N LEU A 121 7.52 -17.97 -18.89
CA LEU A 121 6.34 -17.12 -18.88
C LEU A 121 5.38 -17.63 -19.97
N THR A 122 4.09 -17.72 -19.67
CA THR A 122 3.08 -18.12 -20.64
C THR A 122 1.91 -17.16 -20.64
N TYR A 123 1.30 -16.96 -21.80
CA TYR A 123 0.18 -16.04 -21.97
C TYR A 123 -1.14 -16.81 -22.03
N ASP A 124 -2.03 -16.50 -21.08
CA ASP A 124 -3.45 -16.80 -21.18
C ASP A 124 -4.23 -15.49 -21.09
N HIS A 125 -5.05 -15.20 -22.09
CA HIS A 125 -5.77 -13.92 -22.20
C HIS A 125 -6.63 -13.63 -20.98
N LEU A 126 -7.40 -14.63 -20.50
CA LEU A 126 -8.32 -14.45 -19.38
C LEU A 126 -7.57 -14.15 -18.09
N TRP A 127 -6.57 -14.97 -17.76
CA TRP A 127 -5.79 -14.79 -16.53
C TRP A 127 -4.95 -13.51 -16.56
N THR A 128 -4.35 -13.19 -17.70
CA THR A 128 -3.57 -11.95 -17.87
C THR A 128 -4.46 -10.72 -17.66
N MET A 129 -5.64 -10.69 -18.27
CA MET A 129 -6.57 -9.56 -18.11
C MET A 129 -7.11 -9.45 -16.69
N ASN A 130 -7.42 -10.57 -16.03
CA ASN A 130 -7.79 -10.58 -14.62
C ASN A 130 -6.68 -10.00 -13.72
N ALA A 131 -5.42 -10.32 -14.00
CA ALA A 131 -4.29 -9.76 -13.26
C ALA A 131 -4.15 -8.25 -13.48
N VAL A 132 -4.27 -7.79 -14.73
CA VAL A 132 -4.26 -6.36 -15.10
C VAL A 132 -5.35 -5.58 -14.38
N GLU A 133 -6.59 -6.08 -14.40
CA GLU A 133 -7.72 -5.43 -13.75
C GLU A 133 -7.61 -5.44 -12.23
N TYR A 134 -7.04 -6.50 -11.64
CA TYR A 134 -6.75 -6.54 -10.22
C TYR A 134 -5.67 -5.51 -9.82
N LEU A 135 -4.64 -5.29 -10.65
CA LEU A 135 -3.67 -4.21 -10.44
C LEU A 135 -4.32 -2.82 -10.52
N ASP A 136 -5.27 -2.62 -11.43
CA ASP A 136 -6.05 -1.38 -11.51
C ASP A 136 -6.93 -1.18 -10.27
N HIS A 137 -7.54 -2.26 -9.75
CA HIS A 137 -8.25 -2.26 -8.47
C HIS A 137 -7.33 -1.86 -7.32
N LEU A 138 -6.16 -2.50 -7.20
CA LEU A 138 -5.16 -2.21 -6.19
C LEU A 138 -4.71 -0.74 -6.28
N GLN A 139 -4.38 -0.24 -7.47
CA GLN A 139 -3.96 1.15 -7.68
C GLN A 139 -5.02 2.13 -7.19
N SER A 140 -6.29 1.89 -7.52
CA SER A 140 -7.42 2.71 -7.09
C SER A 140 -7.57 2.70 -5.57
N VAL A 141 -7.48 1.53 -4.95
CA VAL A 141 -7.56 1.35 -3.50
C VAL A 141 -6.43 2.08 -2.78
N VAL A 142 -5.17 1.92 -3.23
CA VAL A 142 -4.00 2.61 -2.67
C VAL A 142 -4.11 4.12 -2.83
N ARG A 143 -4.60 4.63 -3.97
CA ARG A 143 -4.87 6.07 -4.16
C ARG A 143 -5.90 6.60 -3.17
N ARG A 144 -6.97 5.86 -2.88
CA ARG A 144 -7.97 6.25 -1.86
C ARG A 144 -7.36 6.27 -0.46
N TRP A 145 -6.57 5.25 -0.12
CA TRP A 145 -5.85 5.16 1.14
C TRP A 145 -4.86 6.33 1.34
N LYS A 146 -4.08 6.68 0.30
CA LYS A 146 -3.19 7.86 0.29
C LYS A 146 -3.94 9.16 0.60
N LYS A 147 -5.10 9.34 -0.03
CA LYS A 147 -5.93 10.56 0.03
C LYS A 147 -6.73 10.69 1.32
N ALA A 148 -6.96 9.61 2.08
CA ALA A 148 -7.74 9.64 3.31
C ALA A 148 -7.17 10.65 4.32
N TYR A 149 -7.95 11.65 4.73
CA TYR A 149 -7.42 12.71 5.59
C TYR A 149 -7.17 12.21 7.03
N ARG A 150 -8.15 11.49 7.61
CA ARG A 150 -8.07 10.98 8.99
C ARG A 150 -7.59 9.53 9.00
N GLN A 151 -6.91 9.12 10.08
CA GLN A 151 -6.46 7.75 10.27
C GLN A 151 -7.62 6.75 10.26
N LYS A 152 -8.76 7.10 10.88
CA LYS A 152 -9.98 6.28 10.88
C LYS A 152 -10.54 6.02 9.48
N ASP A 153 -10.41 6.99 8.57
CA ASP A 153 -10.92 6.87 7.21
C ASP A 153 -9.96 5.99 6.40
N ALA A 154 -8.65 6.13 6.62
CA ALA A 154 -7.63 5.27 6.03
C ALA A 154 -7.78 3.80 6.47
N ALA A 155 -8.08 3.55 7.74
CA ALA A 155 -8.29 2.21 8.29
C ALA A 155 -9.56 1.52 7.74
N ARG A 156 -10.51 2.29 7.19
CA ARG A 156 -11.74 1.78 6.57
C ARG A 156 -11.59 1.49 5.07
N VAL A 157 -10.45 1.80 4.47
CA VAL A 157 -10.23 1.51 3.05
C VAL A 157 -10.06 0.00 2.88
N VAL A 158 -11.04 -0.62 2.26
CA VAL A 158 -11.04 -2.06 1.98
C VAL A 158 -10.31 -2.34 0.67
N LEU A 159 -9.36 -3.27 0.74
CA LEU A 159 -8.78 -3.99 -0.38
C LEU A 159 -9.37 -5.40 -0.31
N LEU A 160 -9.87 -5.96 -1.41
CA LEU A 160 -10.20 -7.38 -1.40
C LEU A 160 -9.01 -8.21 -1.81
N SER A 161 -8.99 -9.46 -1.38
CA SER A 161 -8.05 -10.43 -1.90
C SER A 161 -8.28 -10.67 -3.39
N TYR A 162 -7.28 -11.20 -4.09
CA TYR A 162 -7.40 -11.53 -5.52
C TYR A 162 -8.54 -12.54 -5.75
N ASN A 163 -8.60 -13.59 -4.93
CA ASN A 163 -9.69 -14.56 -4.96
C ASN A 163 -11.07 -13.94 -4.73
N ASP A 164 -11.22 -13.10 -3.71
CA ASP A 164 -12.50 -12.40 -3.47
C ASP A 164 -12.82 -11.39 -4.57
N TRP A 165 -11.82 -10.86 -5.28
CA TRP A 165 -11.99 -9.98 -6.43
C TRP A 165 -12.49 -10.76 -7.65
N LEU A 166 -11.92 -11.94 -7.93
CA LEU A 166 -12.33 -12.83 -9.02
C LEU A 166 -13.77 -13.33 -8.87
N LEU A 167 -14.25 -13.51 -7.64
CA LEU A 167 -15.60 -14.00 -7.35
C LEU A 167 -16.67 -12.91 -7.42
N ARG A 168 -16.30 -11.65 -7.71
CA ARG A 168 -17.29 -10.58 -7.79
C ARG A 168 -18.15 -10.73 -9.04
N PRO A 169 -19.47 -10.47 -8.96
CA PRO A 169 -20.27 -10.31 -10.14
C PRO A 169 -19.76 -9.10 -10.94
N SER A 170 -19.38 -9.31 -12.19
CA SER A 170 -19.16 -8.25 -13.17
C SER A 170 -20.48 -7.51 -13.37
N PHE A 171 -20.55 -6.25 -12.98
CA PHE A 171 -21.74 -5.40 -13.20
C PHE A 171 -21.76 -4.85 -14.62
#